data_AF-A0A7R8VKA7-F1
#
_entry.id   AF-A0A7R8VKA7-F1
#
_cell.length_a   1.000
_cell.length_b   1.000
_cell.length_c   1.000
_cell.angle_alpha   90.00
_cell.angle_beta   90.00
_cell.angle_gamma   90.00
#
_symmetry.space_group_name_H-M   'P 1'
#
loop_
_entity.id
_entity.type
_entity.pdbx_description
1 polymer ?
#
loop_
_entity_poly.entity_id
_entity_poly.type
_entity_poly.pdbx_seq_one_letter_code
_entity_poly.pdbx_strand_id
1 'polypeptide(L)'
;MNDQATAAWACKGMSSQCTKRRVRSNLGPDQSSFMRHVKEELDRCWGLVDPLWSIQHLALPDMEEVDFIVVGGGSGGSVVASRLSEVAHWQVALLEAGGPEPTENQVPAMYLNHHGPSNINWDFKLDPQTSACLGYKGGCCHWPRGKVMGGTSVLHGMMYMRGHPWDYDRWVTLGVNGWTFKDVLPYFIKSEDNRQIGTVAEPQYHGTGGYLTVQRFTDKPPLIDAILAGAREIGCDTNVDLNGKRQLGFSVTQATVRNGERLSLAKAFIHPVLSRKNLRISLHSMSSWLQIQRSRDISPALLDLSVTKVIVDPMTRRALGVQYTRRGETFTRTLIARKEVILCAGAIQSPQLLLLSGIGPASELLRVG
;
A
#
# COMPACT_ATOMS: atom_id res chain seq x y z
N MET A 1 -2.14 -39.30 -19.37
CA MET A 1 -3.12 -38.52 -20.17
C MET A 1 -2.91 -37.07 -19.82
N ASN A 2 -2.57 -36.24 -20.82
CA ASN A 2 -2.21 -34.83 -20.66
C ASN A 2 -3.45 -33.98 -20.36
N ASP A 3 -3.56 -33.43 -19.16
CA ASP A 3 -4.54 -32.39 -18.87
C ASP A 3 -3.99 -31.02 -19.31
N GLN A 4 -4.49 -30.55 -20.44
CA GLN A 4 -4.25 -29.19 -20.94
C GLN A 4 -5.28 -28.24 -20.31
N ALA A 5 -4.88 -27.49 -19.29
CA ALA A 5 -5.66 -26.35 -18.80
C ALA A 5 -5.64 -25.24 -19.85
N THR A 6 -6.81 -24.88 -20.38
CA THR A 6 -7.00 -23.76 -21.31
C THR A 6 -7.69 -22.61 -20.57
N ALA A 7 -7.00 -21.49 -20.38
CA ALA A 7 -7.61 -20.24 -19.93
C ALA A 7 -7.93 -19.37 -21.15
N ALA A 8 -9.22 -19.09 -21.39
CA ALA A 8 -9.66 -18.15 -22.40
C ALA A 8 -10.12 -16.86 -21.73
N TRP A 9 -9.36 -15.77 -21.91
CA TRP A 9 -9.77 -14.43 -21.47
C TRP A 9 -10.50 -13.74 -22.63
N ALA A 10 -11.73 -13.31 -22.39
CA ALA A 10 -12.51 -12.53 -23.35
C ALA A 10 -12.49 -11.06 -22.94
N CYS A 11 -11.63 -10.26 -23.58
CA CYS A 11 -11.76 -8.81 -23.56
C CYS A 11 -12.99 -8.40 -24.38
N LYS A 12 -14.14 -8.18 -23.74
CA LYS A 12 -15.27 -7.50 -24.36
C LYS A 12 -15.10 -5.99 -24.16
N GLY A 13 -14.81 -5.25 -25.24
CA GLY A 13 -15.01 -3.79 -25.27
C GLY A 13 -13.85 -2.92 -25.75
N MET A 14 -12.69 -3.47 -26.14
CA MET A 14 -11.57 -2.66 -26.66
C MET A 14 -11.38 -2.88 -28.16
N SER A 15 -11.04 -1.78 -28.85
CA SER A 15 -10.89 -1.63 -30.30
C SER A 15 -10.18 -2.80 -31.00
N SER A 16 -10.48 -2.95 -32.29
CA SER A 16 -10.20 -4.04 -33.24
C SER A 16 -8.75 -4.53 -33.43
N GLN A 17 -7.83 -4.31 -32.48
CA GLN A 17 -6.43 -4.74 -32.56
C GLN A 17 -6.06 -5.88 -31.59
N CYS A 18 -6.96 -6.34 -30.73
CA CYS A 18 -6.68 -7.51 -29.87
C CYS A 18 -6.87 -8.82 -30.65
N THR A 19 -5.94 -9.18 -31.53
CA THR A 19 -5.95 -10.49 -32.21
C THR A 19 -5.77 -11.61 -31.18
N LYS A 20 -6.73 -12.54 -31.10
CA LYS A 20 -6.61 -13.80 -30.35
C LYS A 20 -5.39 -14.58 -30.84
N ARG A 21 -4.24 -14.44 -30.19
CA ARG A 21 -3.09 -15.34 -30.40
C ARG A 21 -3.15 -16.46 -29.36
N ARG A 22 -3.27 -17.70 -29.84
CA ARG A 22 -2.99 -18.89 -29.02
C ARG A 22 -1.48 -19.02 -28.90
N VAL A 23 -0.95 -18.78 -27.71
CA VAL A 23 0.46 -19.08 -27.40
C VAL A 23 0.50 -20.48 -26.76
N ARG A 24 1.25 -21.40 -27.37
CA ARG A 24 1.58 -22.71 -26.76
C ARG A 24 2.89 -22.55 -26.01
N SER A 25 2.87 -22.71 -24.69
CA SER A 25 4.07 -22.75 -23.86
C SER A 25 4.23 -24.14 -23.22
N ASN A 26 5.37 -24.77 -23.41
CA ASN A 26 5.78 -25.95 -22.64
C ASN A 26 6.31 -25.47 -21.28
N LEU A 27 5.42 -25.27 -20.32
CA LEU A 27 5.80 -24.89 -18.95
C LEU A 27 5.95 -26.16 -18.11
N GLY A 28 7.14 -26.34 -17.53
CA GLY A 28 7.36 -27.29 -16.43
C GLY A 28 6.62 -26.85 -15.16
N PRO A 29 6.64 -27.65 -14.08
CA PRO A 29 5.80 -27.47 -12.89
C PRO A 29 6.15 -26.26 -12.00
N ASP A 30 7.04 -25.36 -12.44
CA ASP A 30 7.47 -24.20 -11.65
C ASP A 30 6.50 -23.02 -11.83
N GLN A 31 5.80 -22.66 -10.75
CA GLN A 31 4.89 -21.51 -10.70
C GLN A 31 5.56 -20.19 -11.10
N SER A 32 6.89 -20.06 -10.92
CA SER A 32 7.63 -18.86 -11.30
C SER A 32 7.64 -18.63 -12.82
N SER A 33 7.64 -19.70 -13.61
CA SER A 33 7.67 -19.64 -15.07
C SER A 33 6.32 -19.22 -15.66
N PHE A 34 5.22 -19.72 -15.10
CA PHE A 34 3.86 -19.33 -15.47
C PHE A 34 3.59 -17.86 -15.12
N MET A 35 3.94 -17.44 -13.90
CA MET A 35 3.73 -16.05 -13.48
C MET A 35 4.56 -15.06 -14.29
N ARG A 36 5.78 -15.44 -14.71
CA ARG A 36 6.59 -14.64 -15.63
C ARG A 36 5.92 -14.49 -16.99
N HIS A 37 5.36 -15.57 -17.53
CA HIS A 37 4.64 -15.52 -18.80
C HIS A 37 3.35 -14.68 -18.72
N VAL A 38 2.56 -14.85 -17.66
CA VAL A 38 1.37 -14.01 -17.41
C VAL A 38 1.78 -12.54 -17.33
N LYS A 39 2.86 -12.22 -16.63
CA LYS A 39 3.39 -10.86 -16.57
C LYS A 39 3.76 -10.32 -17.95
N GLU A 40 4.50 -11.08 -18.75
CA GLU A 40 4.88 -10.67 -20.11
C GLU A 40 3.66 -10.41 -21.01
N GLU A 41 2.59 -11.19 -20.86
CA GLU A 41 1.34 -10.97 -21.61
C GLU A 41 0.55 -9.78 -21.08
N LEU A 42 0.47 -9.58 -19.76
CA LEU A 42 -0.16 -8.41 -19.16
C LEU A 42 0.59 -7.11 -19.50
N ASP A 43 1.92 -7.15 -19.55
CA ASP A 43 2.77 -6.01 -19.91
C ASP A 43 2.56 -5.56 -21.37
N ARG A 44 2.03 -6.45 -22.22
CA ARG A 44 1.65 -6.15 -23.61
C ARG A 44 0.23 -5.61 -23.74
N CYS A 45 -0.60 -5.68 -22.70
CA CYS A 45 -1.96 -5.13 -22.71
C CYS A 45 -1.93 -3.61 -22.45
N TRP A 46 -2.00 -2.84 -23.53
CA TRP A 46 -2.16 -1.38 -23.49
C TRP A 46 -3.45 -1.03 -22.73
N GLY A 47 -3.30 -0.53 -21.50
CA GLY A 47 -4.40 -0.25 -20.57
C GLY A 47 -4.12 -0.73 -19.14
N LEU A 48 -3.44 -1.87 -18.97
CA LEU A 48 -3.00 -2.39 -17.66
C LEU A 48 -1.61 -1.86 -17.28
N VAL A 49 -0.74 -1.75 -18.28
CA VAL A 49 0.49 -0.98 -18.21
C VAL A 49 0.24 0.31 -18.96
N ASP A 50 0.18 1.42 -18.24
CA ASP A 50 0.20 2.72 -18.87
C ASP A 50 1.63 3.31 -18.71
N PRO A 51 2.47 3.22 -19.76
CA PRO A 51 3.87 3.68 -19.70
C PRO A 51 3.98 5.19 -19.45
N LEU A 52 2.91 5.96 -19.69
CA LEU A 52 2.84 7.40 -19.42
C LEU A 52 2.79 7.74 -17.92
N TRP A 53 2.57 6.75 -17.04
CA TRP A 53 2.55 6.91 -15.58
C TRP A 53 3.70 6.22 -14.88
N SER A 54 4.77 5.90 -15.62
CA SER A 54 6.01 5.50 -14.98
C SER A 54 6.46 6.63 -14.05
N ILE A 55 6.41 6.36 -12.74
CA ILE A 55 6.86 7.29 -11.72
C ILE A 55 8.32 7.60 -12.03
N GLN A 56 8.62 8.86 -12.39
CA GLN A 56 10.00 9.24 -12.64
C GLN A 56 10.75 9.19 -11.31
N HIS A 57 11.68 8.25 -11.20
CA HIS A 57 12.49 8.07 -10.00
C HIS A 57 13.62 9.09 -10.01
N LEU A 58 13.52 10.09 -9.14
CA LEU A 58 14.53 11.12 -9.01
C LEU A 58 15.56 10.67 -7.96
N ALA A 59 16.83 10.61 -8.37
CA ALA A 59 17.93 10.61 -7.42
C ALA A 59 17.99 12.03 -6.84
N LEU A 60 17.63 12.18 -5.57
CA LEU A 60 17.76 13.45 -4.86
C LEU A 60 19.24 13.66 -4.53
N PRO A 61 19.83 14.83 -4.85
CA PRO A 61 21.18 15.18 -4.43
C PRO A 61 21.37 15.06 -2.92
N ASP A 62 22.59 14.76 -2.51
CA ASP A 62 22.94 14.79 -1.08
C ASP A 62 22.85 16.23 -0.54
N MET A 63 22.43 16.37 0.72
CA MET A 63 22.18 17.64 1.40
C MET A 63 21.12 18.53 0.73
N GLU A 64 20.25 17.97 -0.09
CA GLU A 64 19.16 18.72 -0.71
C GLU A 64 18.12 19.18 0.34
N GLU A 65 17.61 20.40 0.17
CA GLU A 65 16.61 20.98 1.06
C GLU A 65 15.22 21.02 0.42
N VAL A 66 14.23 20.46 1.12
CA VAL A 66 12.82 20.53 0.75
C VAL A 66 11.99 21.05 1.92
N ASP A 67 10.74 21.44 1.69
CA ASP A 67 9.86 21.89 2.78
C ASP A 67 9.38 20.71 3.61
N PHE A 68 8.97 19.63 2.95
CA PHE A 68 8.44 18.44 3.59
C PHE A 68 9.12 17.18 3.08
N ILE A 69 9.46 16.27 4.00
CA ILE A 69 9.92 14.92 3.68
C ILE A 69 8.87 13.93 4.15
N VAL A 70 8.30 13.16 3.23
CA VAL A 70 7.38 12.06 3.54
C VAL A 70 8.14 10.75 3.42
N VAL A 71 8.21 9.99 4.51
CA VAL A 71 8.95 8.72 4.58
C VAL A 71 7.97 7.55 4.45
N GLY A 72 7.97 6.89 3.30
CA GLY A 72 7.10 5.77 2.96
C GLY A 72 5.99 6.18 1.99
N GLY A 73 6.04 5.68 0.75
CA GLY A 73 5.05 5.84 -0.31
C GLY A 73 3.84 4.92 -0.17
N GLY A 74 3.53 4.46 1.04
CA GLY A 74 2.37 3.61 1.33
C GLY A 74 1.02 4.34 1.29
N SER A 75 -0.01 3.73 1.88
CA SER A 75 -1.37 4.28 1.90
C SER A 75 -1.45 5.69 2.47
N GLY A 76 -0.84 5.94 3.63
CA GLY A 76 -0.83 7.26 4.25
C GLY A 76 0.08 8.25 3.51
N GLY A 77 1.30 7.85 3.18
CA GLY A 77 2.28 8.75 2.57
C GLY A 77 1.92 9.19 1.15
N SER A 78 1.25 8.32 0.38
CA SER A 78 0.71 8.69 -0.92
C SER A 78 -0.30 9.84 -0.81
N VAL A 79 -1.19 9.79 0.18
CA VAL A 79 -2.19 10.84 0.43
C VAL A 79 -1.50 12.12 0.90
N VAL A 80 -0.61 12.03 1.89
CA VAL A 80 0.10 13.19 2.47
C VAL A 80 0.92 13.92 1.41
N ALA A 81 1.76 13.20 0.65
CA ALA A 81 2.60 13.82 -0.37
C ALA A 81 1.76 14.46 -1.50
N SER A 82 0.66 13.82 -1.89
CA SER A 82 -0.29 14.37 -2.85
C SER A 82 -0.93 15.66 -2.34
N ARG A 83 -1.40 15.71 -1.09
CA ARG A 83 -2.06 16.90 -0.53
C ARG A 83 -1.08 18.05 -0.26
N LEU A 84 0.11 17.77 0.28
CA LEU A 84 1.12 18.81 0.50
C LEU A 84 1.56 19.46 -0.82
N SER A 85 1.72 18.66 -1.88
CA SER A 85 2.13 19.18 -3.20
C SER A 85 1.05 20.00 -3.92
N GLU A 86 -0.19 20.07 -3.41
CA GLU A 86 -1.22 21.00 -3.93
C GLU A 86 -0.78 22.47 -3.77
N VAL A 87 0.05 22.75 -2.75
CA VAL A 87 0.63 24.08 -2.53
C VAL A 87 1.89 24.23 -3.39
N ALA A 88 1.76 24.92 -4.52
CA ALA A 88 2.78 24.97 -5.57
C ALA A 88 4.17 25.46 -5.12
N HIS A 89 4.24 26.28 -4.05
CA HIS A 89 5.50 26.81 -3.53
C HIS A 89 6.17 25.91 -2.48
N TRP A 90 5.52 24.85 -2.00
CA TRP A 90 6.13 23.85 -1.13
C TRP A 90 6.84 22.77 -1.95
N GLN A 91 8.11 22.54 -1.66
CA GLN A 91 8.87 21.41 -2.18
C GLN A 91 8.63 20.18 -1.29
N VAL A 92 8.13 19.09 -1.90
CA VAL A 92 7.80 17.86 -1.19
C VAL A 92 8.65 16.72 -1.75
N ALA A 93 9.39 16.04 -0.87
CA ALA A 93 10.06 14.80 -1.22
C ALA A 93 9.32 13.60 -0.63
N LEU A 94 9.11 12.57 -1.46
CA LEU A 94 8.56 11.28 -1.05
C LEU A 94 9.63 10.20 -1.22
N LEU A 95 9.99 9.54 -0.11
CA LEU A 95 10.97 8.45 -0.11
C LEU A 95 10.25 7.12 0.07
N GLU A 96 10.44 6.19 -0.86
CA GLU A 96 9.89 4.83 -0.79
C GLU A 96 11.01 3.80 -0.97
N ALA A 97 11.04 2.81 -0.07
CA ALA A 97 12.07 1.77 -0.07
C ALA A 97 11.85 0.73 -1.18
N GLY A 98 10.60 0.50 -1.55
CA GLY A 98 10.19 -0.36 -2.64
C GLY A 98 10.38 0.23 -4.04
N GLY A 99 10.07 -0.61 -5.03
CA GLY A 99 10.01 -0.21 -6.43
C GLY A 99 8.61 0.22 -6.88
N PRO A 100 8.40 0.38 -8.20
CA PRO A 100 7.07 0.63 -8.75
C PRO A 100 6.13 -0.56 -8.53
N GLU A 101 4.83 -0.28 -8.55
CA GLU A 101 3.79 -1.32 -8.47
C GLU A 101 3.89 -2.28 -9.67
N PRO A 102 3.95 -3.61 -9.45
CA PRO A 102 3.94 -4.57 -10.55
C PRO A 102 2.59 -4.62 -11.27
N THR A 103 2.63 -4.83 -12.59
CA THR A 103 1.45 -4.93 -13.45
C THR A 103 0.46 -5.99 -12.98
N GLU A 104 0.97 -7.16 -12.57
CA GLU A 104 0.15 -8.28 -12.14
C GLU A 104 -0.72 -7.97 -10.92
N ASN A 105 -0.30 -7.03 -10.06
CA ASN A 105 -1.07 -6.61 -8.88
C ASN A 105 -2.28 -5.73 -9.24
N GLN A 106 -2.34 -5.21 -10.47
CA GLN A 106 -3.53 -4.52 -10.99
C GLN A 106 -4.72 -5.48 -11.13
N VAL A 107 -4.45 -6.78 -11.34
CA VAL A 107 -5.47 -7.83 -11.41
C VAL A 107 -5.93 -8.18 -9.99
N PRO A 108 -7.20 -7.91 -9.61
CA PRO A 108 -7.67 -8.07 -8.23
C PRO A 108 -7.39 -9.44 -7.62
N ALA A 109 -7.57 -10.52 -8.39
CA ALA A 109 -7.39 -11.90 -7.91
C ALA A 109 -5.92 -12.27 -7.59
N MET A 110 -4.94 -11.52 -8.10
CA MET A 110 -3.51 -11.84 -7.99
C MET A 110 -2.85 -11.28 -6.71
N TYR A 111 -3.63 -10.66 -5.82
CA TYR A 111 -3.09 -9.99 -4.64
C TYR A 111 -2.36 -10.91 -3.65
N LEU A 112 -2.73 -12.19 -3.62
CA LEU A 112 -2.12 -13.21 -2.75
C LEU A 112 -0.74 -13.67 -3.22
N ASN A 113 -0.39 -13.44 -4.48
CA ASN A 113 0.87 -13.94 -5.08
C ASN A 113 2.13 -13.40 -4.39
N HIS A 114 1.99 -12.28 -3.68
CA HIS A 114 3.08 -11.59 -3.01
C HIS A 114 2.97 -11.60 -1.48
N HIS A 115 2.09 -12.44 -0.91
CA HIS A 115 1.97 -12.59 0.55
C HIS A 115 3.13 -13.39 1.16
N GLY A 116 3.81 -14.21 0.37
CA GLY A 116 5.07 -14.87 0.74
C GLY A 116 6.31 -14.02 0.47
N PRO A 117 7.52 -14.60 0.61
CA PRO A 117 8.78 -13.93 0.31
C PRO A 117 8.79 -13.42 -1.14
N SER A 118 8.89 -12.11 -1.31
CA SER A 118 8.96 -11.47 -2.63
C SER A 118 9.68 -10.12 -2.55
N ASN A 119 10.07 -9.57 -3.69
CA ASN A 119 10.75 -8.27 -3.78
C ASN A 119 9.85 -7.06 -3.42
N ILE A 120 8.52 -7.25 -3.39
CA ILE A 120 7.55 -6.21 -3.03
C ILE A 120 6.90 -6.42 -1.65
N ASN A 121 7.36 -7.42 -0.90
CA ASN A 121 6.89 -7.73 0.44
C ASN A 121 8.06 -7.66 1.42
N TRP A 122 7.91 -6.93 2.52
CA TRP A 122 8.90 -6.95 3.60
C TRP A 122 9.02 -8.31 4.28
N ASP A 123 7.99 -9.18 4.16
CA ASP A 123 7.95 -10.53 4.71
C ASP A 123 8.39 -10.59 6.18
N PHE A 124 7.86 -9.67 7.00
CA PHE A 124 8.14 -9.70 8.44
C PHE A 124 7.65 -11.01 9.04
N LYS A 125 8.40 -11.49 10.02
CA LYS A 125 8.05 -12.67 10.80
C LYS A 125 7.96 -12.26 12.25
N LEU A 126 6.91 -12.72 12.91
CA LEU A 126 6.81 -12.58 14.35
C LEU A 126 7.69 -13.61 15.04
N ASP A 127 8.10 -13.31 16.27
CA ASP A 127 8.68 -14.31 17.17
C ASP A 127 7.75 -15.51 17.32
N PRO A 128 8.27 -16.71 17.65
CA PRO A 128 7.44 -17.89 17.88
C PRO A 128 6.29 -17.64 18.85
N GLN A 129 5.07 -17.97 18.45
CA GLN A 129 3.87 -17.75 19.23
C GLN A 129 3.45 -19.04 19.94
N THR A 130 3.04 -18.93 21.21
CA THR A 130 2.59 -20.07 22.02
C THR A 130 1.10 -20.37 21.89
N SER A 131 0.30 -19.38 21.47
CA SER A 131 -1.17 -19.47 21.40
C SER A 131 -1.74 -19.17 20.00
N ALA A 132 -0.90 -18.75 19.05
CA ALA A 132 -1.29 -18.39 17.69
C ALA A 132 -0.31 -19.02 16.69
N CYS A 133 -0.69 -19.08 15.41
CA CYS A 133 0.17 -19.53 14.32
C CYS A 133 0.84 -20.91 14.52
N LEU A 134 0.22 -21.79 15.31
CA LEU A 134 0.75 -23.13 15.62
C LEU A 134 0.87 -24.02 14.38
N GLY A 135 0.12 -23.72 13.32
CA GLY A 135 0.22 -24.39 12.01
C GLY A 135 1.37 -23.90 11.12
N TYR A 136 2.07 -22.83 11.50
CA TYR A 136 3.23 -22.32 10.76
C TYR A 136 4.53 -22.97 11.24
N LYS A 137 5.48 -23.14 10.31
CA LYS A 137 6.80 -23.70 10.63
C LYS A 137 7.48 -22.84 11.71
N GLY A 138 7.83 -23.46 12.83
CA GLY A 138 8.46 -22.76 13.96
C GLY A 138 7.51 -21.90 14.81
N GLY A 139 6.19 -21.99 14.60
CA GLY A 139 5.22 -21.19 15.34
C GLY A 139 5.27 -19.69 15.02
N CYS A 140 5.97 -19.29 13.95
CA CYS A 140 6.13 -17.89 13.55
C CYS A 140 5.03 -17.47 12.59
N CYS A 141 4.28 -16.43 12.92
CA CYS A 141 3.34 -15.82 11.97
C CYS A 141 4.09 -15.07 10.87
N HIS A 142 3.63 -15.24 9.62
CA HIS A 142 4.01 -14.33 8.55
C HIS A 142 3.18 -13.06 8.63
N TRP A 143 3.83 -11.90 8.45
CA TRP A 143 3.19 -10.60 8.55
C TRP A 143 3.51 -9.75 7.30
N PRO A 144 2.83 -10.03 6.17
CA PRO A 144 3.13 -9.37 4.90
C PRO A 144 2.90 -7.86 4.97
N ARG A 145 3.83 -7.09 4.41
CA ARG A 145 3.78 -5.63 4.33
C ARG A 145 4.34 -5.19 2.98
N GLY A 146 3.64 -4.29 2.30
CA GLY A 146 4.09 -3.84 0.98
C GLY A 146 5.38 -3.02 1.07
N LYS A 147 6.40 -3.48 0.34
CA LYS A 147 7.66 -2.79 0.03
C LYS A 147 7.62 -2.36 -1.43
N VAL A 148 6.73 -1.41 -1.72
CA VAL A 148 6.38 -1.00 -3.09
C VAL A 148 5.70 0.35 -3.02
N MET A 149 5.78 1.14 -4.08
CA MET A 149 4.99 2.35 -4.18
C MET A 149 3.49 2.03 -4.10
N GLY A 150 2.79 2.67 -3.16
CA GLY A 150 1.42 2.32 -2.75
C GLY A 150 1.37 1.44 -1.48
N GLY A 151 2.49 0.85 -1.08
CA GLY A 151 2.65 0.04 0.13
C GLY A 151 1.70 -1.15 0.17
N THR A 152 1.18 -1.46 1.36
CA THR A 152 0.26 -2.61 1.55
C THR A 152 -1.05 -2.48 0.76
N SER A 153 -1.39 -1.31 0.20
CA SER A 153 -2.55 -1.21 -0.71
C SER A 153 -2.42 -2.02 -1.99
N VAL A 154 -1.19 -2.31 -2.40
CA VAL A 154 -0.85 -3.20 -3.52
C VAL A 154 -1.07 -4.67 -3.16
N LEU A 155 -1.03 -5.01 -1.87
CA LEU A 155 -1.11 -6.38 -1.35
C LEU A 155 -2.44 -6.72 -0.65
N HIS A 156 -3.29 -5.74 -0.34
CA HIS A 156 -4.52 -6.01 0.43
C HIS A 156 -5.67 -6.56 -0.44
N GLY A 157 -6.71 -7.09 0.20
CA GLY A 157 -7.92 -7.61 -0.45
C GLY A 157 -8.90 -6.57 -0.99
N MET A 158 -8.56 -5.27 -0.98
CA MET A 158 -9.32 -4.14 -1.55
C MET A 158 -10.65 -3.80 -0.89
N MET A 159 -11.11 -4.59 0.08
CA MET A 159 -12.31 -4.28 0.86
C MET A 159 -12.25 -2.86 1.42
N TYR A 160 -13.27 -2.05 1.11
CA TYR A 160 -13.40 -0.68 1.57
C TYR A 160 -14.43 -0.60 2.70
N MET A 161 -13.93 -0.37 3.91
CA MET A 161 -14.72 -0.19 5.12
C MET A 161 -14.04 0.84 6.02
N ARG A 162 -14.84 1.61 6.74
CA ARG A 162 -14.42 2.61 7.74
C ARG A 162 -14.61 2.03 9.15
N GLY A 163 -14.07 2.70 10.15
CA GLY A 163 -14.34 2.36 11.55
C GLY A 163 -15.80 2.66 11.93
N HIS A 164 -16.26 2.07 13.03
CA HIS A 164 -17.53 2.44 13.61
C HIS A 164 -17.42 3.82 14.27
N PRO A 165 -18.46 4.67 14.28
CA PRO A 165 -18.39 5.99 14.92
C PRO A 165 -17.84 5.96 16.36
N TRP A 166 -18.22 4.92 17.11
CA TRP A 166 -17.72 4.66 18.47
C TRP A 166 -16.20 4.54 18.55
N ASP A 167 -15.51 4.00 17.53
CA ASP A 167 -14.05 3.86 17.55
C ASP A 167 -13.36 5.23 17.61
N TYR A 168 -13.85 6.18 16.81
CA TYR A 168 -13.34 7.55 16.73
C TYR A 168 -13.72 8.37 17.96
N ASP A 169 -14.99 8.28 18.38
CA ASP A 169 -15.45 8.99 19.58
C ASP A 169 -14.70 8.50 20.83
N ARG A 170 -14.37 7.20 20.89
CA ARG A 170 -13.52 6.65 21.94
C ARG A 170 -12.10 7.20 21.92
N TRP A 171 -11.51 7.50 20.76
CA TRP A 171 -10.17 8.11 20.72
C TRP A 171 -10.13 9.45 21.45
N VAL A 172 -11.19 10.25 21.37
CA VAL A 172 -11.30 11.50 22.11
C VAL A 172 -11.35 11.24 23.62
N THR A 173 -12.06 10.20 24.07
CA THR A 173 -12.04 9.79 25.49
C THR A 173 -10.65 9.36 26.00
N LEU A 174 -9.76 8.99 25.07
CA LEU A 174 -8.36 8.63 25.35
C LEU A 174 -7.40 9.83 25.19
N GLY A 175 -7.92 11.04 24.96
CA GLY A 175 -7.15 12.29 24.87
C GLY A 175 -6.78 12.73 23.46
N VAL A 176 -7.23 12.03 22.42
CA VAL A 176 -6.95 12.37 21.01
C VAL A 176 -8.01 13.36 20.49
N ASN A 177 -7.95 14.59 20.99
CA ASN A 177 -8.94 15.64 20.68
C ASN A 177 -9.01 15.98 19.18
N GLY A 178 -10.21 16.27 18.67
CA GLY A 178 -10.45 16.62 17.26
C GLY A 178 -10.56 15.43 16.31
N TRP A 179 -10.76 14.22 16.85
CA TRP A 179 -10.88 12.96 16.10
C TRP A 179 -12.19 12.23 16.39
N THR A 180 -13.28 12.94 16.73
CA THR A 180 -14.61 12.30 16.77
C THR A 180 -15.00 11.82 15.37
N PHE A 181 -16.00 10.93 15.27
CA PHE A 181 -16.49 10.50 13.95
C PHE A 181 -16.94 11.69 13.10
N LYS A 182 -17.55 12.69 13.74
CA LYS A 182 -17.98 13.93 13.09
C LYS A 182 -16.80 14.73 12.52
N ASP A 183 -15.66 14.73 13.18
CA ASP A 183 -14.47 15.45 12.73
C ASP A 183 -13.81 14.76 11.52
N VAL A 184 -13.81 13.42 11.50
CA VAL A 184 -13.14 12.65 10.43
C VAL A 184 -14.03 12.37 9.22
N LEU A 185 -15.36 12.32 9.37
CA LEU A 185 -16.30 12.03 8.27
C LEU A 185 -16.10 12.93 7.04
N PRO A 186 -15.90 14.26 7.16
CA PRO A 186 -15.61 15.11 6.01
C PRO A 186 -14.37 14.68 5.23
N TYR A 187 -13.34 14.13 5.89
CA TYR A 187 -12.13 13.65 5.22
C TYR A 187 -12.35 12.31 4.51
N PHE A 188 -13.19 11.43 5.07
CA PHE A 188 -13.62 10.22 4.36
C PHE A 188 -14.38 10.58 3.07
N ILE A 189 -15.34 11.49 3.17
CA ILE A 189 -16.11 11.99 2.01
C ILE A 189 -15.20 12.67 0.99
N LYS A 190 -14.26 13.53 1.42
CA LYS A 190 -13.30 14.22 0.54
C LYS A 190 -12.39 13.27 -0.23
N SER A 191 -12.05 12.12 0.36
CA SER A 191 -11.15 11.12 -0.25
C SER A 191 -11.85 10.33 -1.35
N GLU A 192 -13.15 10.11 -1.20
CA GLU A 192 -13.92 9.09 -1.89
C GLU A 192 -14.52 9.59 -3.23
N ASP A 193 -14.54 8.67 -4.19
CA ASP A 193 -15.28 8.76 -5.44
C ASP A 193 -16.18 7.52 -5.58
N ASN A 194 -17.30 7.51 -4.84
CA ASN A 194 -18.19 6.36 -4.76
C ASN A 194 -19.10 6.29 -5.98
N ARG A 195 -19.11 5.16 -6.68
CA ARG A 195 -19.89 4.99 -7.93
C ARG A 195 -21.30 4.46 -7.73
N GLN A 196 -21.73 4.27 -6.47
CA GLN A 196 -22.99 3.61 -6.14
C GLN A 196 -23.81 4.37 -5.08
N ILE A 197 -23.64 5.70 -5.01
CA ILE A 197 -24.48 6.56 -4.16
C ILE A 197 -25.94 6.46 -4.61
N GLY A 198 -26.86 6.32 -3.66
CA GLY A 198 -28.30 6.16 -3.89
C GLY A 198 -28.73 4.72 -4.23
N THR A 199 -27.80 3.77 -4.31
CA THR A 199 -28.10 2.35 -4.49
C THR A 199 -27.53 1.49 -3.36
N VAL A 200 -26.22 1.56 -3.17
CA VAL A 200 -25.49 0.85 -2.10
C VAL A 200 -25.04 1.79 -1.00
N ALA A 201 -24.68 3.02 -1.39
CA ALA A 201 -24.10 4.03 -0.50
C ALA A 201 -25.12 5.13 -0.20
N GLU A 202 -25.27 5.50 1.07
CA GLU A 202 -26.14 6.57 1.53
C GLU A 202 -25.52 7.96 1.21
N PRO A 203 -26.24 8.89 0.55
CA PRO A 203 -25.67 10.18 0.13
C PRO A 203 -25.05 11.04 1.25
N GLN A 204 -25.50 10.86 2.49
CA GLN A 204 -25.05 11.63 3.65
C GLN A 204 -23.66 11.21 4.15
N TYR A 205 -23.23 9.99 3.82
CA TYR A 205 -21.99 9.39 4.32
C TYR A 205 -20.93 9.25 3.23
N HIS A 206 -21.25 9.55 1.98
CA HIS A 206 -20.40 9.23 0.84
C HIS A 206 -20.13 10.43 -0.07
N GLY A 207 -18.95 10.42 -0.71
CA GLY A 207 -18.48 11.47 -1.62
C GLY A 207 -18.33 11.01 -3.05
N THR A 208 -18.36 11.98 -3.98
CA THR A 208 -17.93 11.81 -5.38
C THR A 208 -16.84 12.80 -5.71
N GLY A 209 -16.01 12.51 -6.71
CA GLY A 209 -14.96 13.41 -7.19
C GLY A 209 -13.65 13.39 -6.37
N GLY A 210 -13.58 12.59 -5.31
CA GLY A 210 -12.32 12.26 -4.64
C GLY A 210 -11.38 11.42 -5.52
N TYR A 211 -10.16 11.17 -5.03
CA TYR A 211 -9.17 10.41 -5.79
C TYR A 211 -9.39 8.89 -5.69
N LEU A 212 -10.02 8.42 -4.61
CA LEU A 212 -10.21 7.00 -4.32
C LEU A 212 -11.55 6.51 -4.83
N THR A 213 -11.57 5.87 -6.00
CA THR A 213 -12.80 5.25 -6.52
C THR A 213 -13.20 4.04 -5.67
N VAL A 214 -14.47 4.01 -5.28
CA VAL A 214 -15.06 2.95 -4.45
C VAL A 214 -16.31 2.41 -5.14
N GLN A 215 -16.34 1.09 -5.34
CA GLN A 215 -17.48 0.39 -5.94
C GLN A 215 -17.39 -1.12 -5.67
N ARG A 216 -18.50 -1.84 -5.80
CA ARG A 216 -18.52 -3.30 -5.87
C ARG A 216 -17.88 -3.78 -7.18
N PHE A 217 -17.36 -5.00 -7.17
CA PHE A 217 -17.05 -5.71 -8.42
C PHE A 217 -18.33 -5.88 -9.25
N THR A 218 -18.19 -5.88 -10.58
CA THR A 218 -19.31 -6.07 -11.51
C THR A 218 -19.93 -7.46 -11.38
N ASP A 219 -19.08 -8.46 -11.09
CA ASP A 219 -19.46 -9.86 -11.02
C ASP A 219 -19.20 -10.42 -9.63
N LYS A 220 -20.07 -11.33 -9.19
CA LYS A 220 -19.93 -12.09 -7.96
C LYS A 220 -20.43 -13.52 -8.17
N PRO A 221 -19.87 -14.52 -7.48
CA PRO A 221 -20.33 -15.90 -7.64
C PRO A 221 -21.73 -16.09 -7.03
N PRO A 222 -22.54 -17.03 -7.55
CA PRO A 222 -23.89 -17.33 -7.02
C PRO A 222 -23.91 -17.70 -5.53
N LEU A 223 -22.79 -18.23 -5.01
CA LEU A 223 -22.61 -18.51 -3.58
C LEU A 223 -22.89 -17.29 -2.71
N ILE A 224 -22.56 -16.07 -3.18
CA ILE A 224 -22.82 -14.85 -2.41
C ILE A 224 -24.32 -14.60 -2.23
N ASP A 225 -25.16 -14.90 -3.22
CA ASP A 225 -26.62 -14.79 -3.07
C ASP A 225 -27.17 -15.80 -2.08
N ALA A 226 -26.65 -17.03 -2.11
CA ALA A 226 -27.03 -18.06 -1.15
C ALA A 226 -26.66 -17.66 0.29
N ILE A 227 -25.48 -17.08 0.50
CA ILE A 227 -25.05 -16.58 1.82
C ILE A 227 -25.98 -15.46 2.31
N LEU A 228 -26.32 -14.50 1.45
CA LEU A 228 -27.26 -13.43 1.82
C LEU A 228 -28.68 -13.96 2.08
N ALA A 229 -29.14 -14.95 1.31
CA ALA A 229 -30.42 -15.59 1.58
C ALA A 229 -30.45 -16.26 2.97
N GLY A 230 -29.42 -17.03 3.31
CA GLY A 230 -29.28 -17.63 4.64
C GLY A 230 -29.21 -16.60 5.77
N ALA A 231 -28.53 -15.47 5.55
CA ALA A 231 -28.51 -14.37 6.53
C ALA A 231 -29.91 -13.80 6.78
N ARG A 232 -30.75 -13.67 5.73
CA ARG A 232 -32.15 -13.22 5.90
C ARG A 232 -33.00 -14.23 6.66
N GLU A 233 -32.80 -15.53 6.47
CA GLU A 233 -33.56 -16.57 7.17
C GLU A 233 -33.38 -16.52 8.69
N ILE A 234 -32.19 -16.12 9.17
CA ILE A 234 -31.92 -15.91 10.59
C ILE A 234 -32.22 -14.48 11.07
N GLY A 235 -32.91 -13.68 10.24
CA GLY A 235 -33.35 -12.33 10.59
C GLY A 235 -32.28 -11.24 10.51
N CYS A 236 -31.14 -11.49 9.87
CA CYS A 236 -30.13 -10.46 9.65
C CYS A 236 -30.48 -9.59 8.44
N ASP A 237 -30.23 -8.28 8.55
CA ASP A 237 -30.37 -7.36 7.42
C ASP A 237 -29.26 -7.62 6.39
N THR A 238 -29.65 -7.64 5.12
CA THR A 238 -28.76 -7.85 3.98
C THR A 238 -28.59 -6.63 3.07
N ASN A 239 -29.32 -5.55 3.34
CA ASN A 239 -29.27 -4.31 2.56
C ASN A 239 -28.60 -3.19 3.36
N VAL A 240 -27.39 -3.49 3.82
CA VAL A 240 -26.62 -2.60 4.70
C VAL A 240 -25.55 -1.85 3.92
N ASP A 241 -25.55 -0.53 4.08
CA ASP A 241 -24.39 0.29 3.77
C ASP A 241 -23.38 0.15 4.93
N LEU A 242 -22.31 -0.61 4.71
CA LEU A 242 -21.30 -0.87 5.74
C LEU A 242 -20.52 0.38 6.18
N ASN A 243 -20.71 1.51 5.48
CA ASN A 243 -20.12 2.81 5.81
C ASN A 243 -21.17 3.90 6.07
N GLY A 244 -22.46 3.53 6.09
CA GLY A 244 -23.60 4.42 6.25
C GLY A 244 -24.05 4.58 7.71
N LYS A 245 -25.32 4.93 7.90
CA LYS A 245 -25.89 5.20 9.23
C LYS A 245 -25.90 3.95 10.11
N ARG A 246 -26.21 2.80 9.51
CA ARG A 246 -26.23 1.49 10.18
C ARG A 246 -25.20 0.61 9.50
N GLN A 247 -24.18 0.18 10.24
CA GLN A 247 -23.11 -0.66 9.72
C GLN A 247 -23.30 -2.16 10.03
N LEU A 248 -24.21 -2.50 10.95
CA LEU A 248 -24.44 -3.88 11.38
C LEU A 248 -25.34 -4.63 10.39
N GLY A 249 -24.81 -5.72 9.83
CA GLY A 249 -25.55 -6.74 9.06
C GLY A 249 -24.66 -7.38 8.00
N PHE A 250 -25.29 -7.96 6.98
CA PHE A 250 -24.61 -8.63 5.87
C PHE A 250 -24.72 -7.77 4.62
N SER A 251 -23.65 -7.69 3.83
CA SER A 251 -23.66 -6.93 2.59
C SER A 251 -22.51 -7.37 1.70
N VAL A 252 -22.67 -7.19 0.38
CA VAL A 252 -21.54 -7.28 -0.53
C VAL A 252 -20.69 -6.03 -0.32
N THR A 253 -19.44 -6.20 0.11
CA THR A 253 -18.53 -5.09 0.41
C THR A 253 -18.19 -4.32 -0.87
N GLN A 254 -18.06 -3.00 -0.75
CA GLN A 254 -17.41 -2.21 -1.79
C GLN A 254 -15.90 -2.41 -1.71
N ALA A 255 -15.21 -2.14 -2.82
CA ALA A 255 -13.78 -2.27 -2.94
C ALA A 255 -13.15 -1.02 -3.56
N THR A 256 -11.86 -0.82 -3.31
CA THR A 256 -11.03 0.20 -3.99
C THR A 256 -10.62 -0.30 -5.38
N VAL A 257 -11.54 -0.16 -6.34
CA VAL A 257 -11.36 -0.63 -7.71
C VAL A 257 -11.87 0.41 -8.71
N ARG A 258 -11.26 0.45 -9.89
CA ARG A 258 -11.66 1.32 -11.00
C ARG A 258 -11.53 0.54 -12.30
N ASN A 259 -12.59 0.50 -13.10
CA ASN A 259 -12.63 -0.22 -14.38
C ASN A 259 -12.24 -1.72 -14.28
N GLY A 260 -12.58 -2.38 -13.16
CA GLY A 260 -12.26 -3.79 -12.92
C GLY A 260 -10.83 -4.05 -12.42
N GLU A 261 -10.00 -3.02 -12.31
CA GLU A 261 -8.63 -3.10 -11.79
C GLU A 261 -8.56 -2.67 -10.33
N ARG A 262 -7.55 -3.17 -9.62
CA ARG A 262 -7.15 -2.62 -8.33
C ARG A 262 -6.86 -1.12 -8.48
N LEU A 263 -7.33 -0.36 -7.49
CA LEU A 263 -6.90 1.01 -7.28
C LEU A 263 -6.03 1.08 -6.03
N SER A 264 -4.70 0.96 -6.21
CA SER A 264 -3.74 1.20 -5.13
C SER A 264 -3.76 2.67 -4.71
N LEU A 265 -3.26 2.95 -3.51
CA LEU A 265 -3.23 4.33 -3.00
C LEU A 265 -2.21 5.19 -3.76
N ALA A 266 -1.17 4.60 -4.35
CA ALA A 266 -0.30 5.31 -5.28
C ALA A 266 -1.05 5.66 -6.57
N LYS A 267 -1.77 4.71 -7.17
CA LYS A 267 -2.56 4.94 -8.39
C LYS A 267 -3.68 5.97 -8.17
N ALA A 268 -4.27 6.00 -6.99
CA ALA A 268 -5.28 7.00 -6.64
C ALA A 268 -4.67 8.40 -6.41
N PHE A 269 -3.65 8.52 -5.56
CA PHE A 269 -3.21 9.83 -5.04
C PHE A 269 -1.95 10.39 -5.68
N ILE A 270 -1.07 9.55 -6.20
CA ILE A 270 0.24 9.96 -6.72
C ILE A 270 0.23 10.04 -8.24
N HIS A 271 -0.33 9.03 -8.93
CA HIS A 271 -0.35 9.02 -10.40
C HIS A 271 -0.96 10.30 -10.98
N PRO A 272 -2.15 10.78 -10.53
CA PRO A 272 -2.77 11.99 -11.09
C PRO A 272 -1.94 13.28 -10.92
N VAL A 273 -0.91 13.25 -10.08
CA VAL A 273 -0.13 14.44 -9.68
C VAL A 273 1.36 14.32 -10.04
N LEU A 274 1.76 13.31 -10.82
CA LEU A 274 3.16 13.10 -11.23
C LEU A 274 3.75 14.26 -12.03
N SER A 275 2.91 15.06 -12.70
CA SER A 275 3.35 16.24 -13.45
C SER A 275 3.69 17.45 -12.56
N ARG A 276 3.40 17.39 -11.26
CA ARG A 276 3.71 18.48 -10.32
C ARG A 276 5.22 18.57 -10.08
N LYS A 277 5.82 19.65 -10.56
CA LYS A 277 7.27 19.89 -10.45
C LYS A 277 7.78 20.02 -9.01
N ASN A 278 6.90 20.33 -8.07
CA ASN A 278 7.21 20.48 -6.64
C ASN A 278 7.05 19.19 -5.83
N LEU A 279 6.70 18.07 -6.47
CA LEU A 279 6.68 16.74 -5.87
C LEU A 279 7.81 15.89 -6.45
N ARG A 280 8.75 15.46 -5.59
CA ARG A 280 9.90 14.65 -5.99
C ARG A 280 9.82 13.29 -5.35
N ILE A 281 9.84 12.23 -6.17
CA ILE A 281 9.66 10.87 -5.69
C ILE A 281 10.96 10.10 -5.89
N SER A 282 11.48 9.53 -4.81
CA SER A 282 12.65 8.66 -4.81
C SER A 282 12.23 7.25 -4.42
N LEU A 283 12.29 6.33 -5.38
CA LEU A 283 12.07 4.91 -5.15
C LEU A 283 13.39 4.20 -4.90
N HIS A 284 13.31 3.00 -4.33
CA HIS A 284 14.46 2.22 -3.90
C HIS A 284 15.37 2.98 -2.91
N SER A 285 14.77 3.90 -2.14
CA SER A 285 15.45 4.64 -1.09
C SER A 285 15.53 3.78 0.18
N MET A 286 16.64 3.04 0.23
CA MET A 286 17.03 2.05 1.21
C MET A 286 17.83 2.65 2.41
N SER A 287 18.39 1.83 3.28
CA SER A 287 19.39 2.11 4.31
C SER A 287 20.43 1.02 4.27
N SER A 288 21.67 1.42 4.55
CA SER A 288 22.70 0.52 5.02
C SER A 288 22.47 0.23 6.51
N TRP A 289 22.47 -1.04 6.88
CA TRP A 289 23.11 -1.42 8.15
C TRP A 289 24.48 -2.00 7.81
N LEU A 290 25.45 -1.67 8.67
CA LEU A 290 26.85 -2.06 8.60
C LEU A 290 26.98 -3.58 8.31
N GLN A 291 27.96 -3.97 7.50
CA GLN A 291 28.38 -5.37 7.39
C GLN A 291 28.82 -5.88 8.78
N ILE A 292 27.96 -6.57 9.54
CA ILE A 292 28.46 -7.58 10.47
C ILE A 292 28.77 -8.82 9.65
N GLN A 293 30.01 -8.88 9.18
CA GLN A 293 30.64 -10.14 8.78
C GLN A 293 30.80 -11.04 10.01
N ARG A 294 29.77 -11.78 10.40
CA ARG A 294 29.92 -13.01 11.20
C ARG A 294 28.87 -14.06 10.81
N SER A 295 28.91 -14.49 9.56
CA SER A 295 28.45 -15.82 9.15
C SER A 295 28.92 -16.08 7.72
N ARG A 296 29.67 -17.17 7.50
CA ARG A 296 30.27 -17.51 6.20
C ARG A 296 29.30 -18.12 5.19
N ASP A 297 28.00 -18.25 5.51
CA ASP A 297 27.07 -19.03 4.69
C ASP A 297 25.75 -18.31 4.34
N ILE A 298 25.72 -16.98 4.33
CA ILE A 298 24.53 -16.23 3.88
C ILE A 298 24.88 -15.41 2.64
N SER A 299 24.22 -15.72 1.53
CA SER A 299 24.32 -14.96 0.27
C SER A 299 24.08 -13.45 0.50
N PRO A 300 24.90 -12.53 -0.03
CA PRO A 300 24.79 -11.08 0.20
C PRO A 300 23.57 -10.40 -0.45
N ALA A 301 22.56 -11.15 -0.88
CA ALA A 301 21.44 -10.64 -1.70
C ALA A 301 20.16 -10.30 -0.91
N LEU A 302 20.18 -10.28 0.44
CA LEU A 302 18.96 -10.26 1.25
C LEU A 302 18.91 -9.26 2.40
N LEU A 303 19.72 -8.21 2.40
CA LEU A 303 19.62 -7.16 3.41
C LEU A 303 19.34 -5.81 2.74
N ASP A 304 18.07 -5.65 2.38
CA ASP A 304 17.55 -4.41 1.86
C ASP A 304 16.80 -3.64 2.96
N LEU A 305 17.45 -2.72 3.65
CA LEU A 305 16.80 -1.89 4.68
C LEU A 305 16.47 -0.48 4.11
N SER A 306 15.70 0.40 4.79
CA SER A 306 15.15 1.73 4.38
C SER A 306 15.67 2.92 5.22
N VAL A 307 15.57 4.20 4.78
CA VAL A 307 15.80 5.46 5.56
C VAL A 307 16.40 5.23 6.96
N THR A 308 17.69 5.50 7.17
CA THR A 308 18.42 5.04 8.36
C THR A 308 17.93 5.67 9.66
N LYS A 309 17.65 6.98 9.65
CA LYS A 309 17.15 7.73 10.81
C LYS A 309 16.61 9.11 10.44
N VAL A 310 15.78 9.64 11.31
CA VAL A 310 15.45 11.07 11.39
C VAL A 310 16.62 11.78 12.07
N ILE A 311 17.10 12.87 11.47
CA ILE A 311 18.09 13.74 12.10
C ILE A 311 17.35 14.67 13.04
N VAL A 312 17.72 14.65 14.32
CA VAL A 312 17.10 15.49 15.35
C VAL A 312 18.17 16.42 15.93
N ASP A 313 17.85 17.70 16.02
CA ASP A 313 18.66 18.68 16.74
C ASP A 313 18.64 18.36 18.24
N PRO A 314 19.80 18.10 18.87
CA PRO A 314 19.85 17.69 20.28
C PRO A 314 19.40 18.79 21.25
N MET A 315 19.50 20.07 20.85
CA MET A 315 19.15 21.22 21.67
C MET A 315 17.68 21.58 21.51
N THR A 316 17.22 21.72 20.26
CA THR A 316 15.84 22.15 19.97
C THR A 316 14.85 20.99 19.90
N ARG A 317 15.34 19.74 19.83
CA ARG A 317 14.57 18.51 19.60
C ARG A 317 13.77 18.53 18.30
N ARG A 318 14.15 19.39 17.37
CA ARG A 318 13.50 19.53 16.06
C ARG A 318 14.03 18.48 15.08
N ALA A 319 13.14 17.85 14.33
CA ALA A 319 13.53 17.05 13.17
C ALA A 319 14.06 17.96 12.06
N LEU A 320 15.33 17.76 11.68
CA LEU A 320 16.03 18.55 10.65
C LEU A 320 15.96 17.90 9.28
N GLY A 321 15.73 16.59 9.21
CA GLY A 321 15.81 15.85 7.96
C GLY A 321 15.88 14.35 8.18
N VAL A 322 16.26 13.63 7.14
CA VAL A 322 16.44 12.17 7.20
C VAL A 322 17.72 11.75 6.51
N GLN A 323 18.31 10.67 6.99
CA GLN A 323 19.37 9.97 6.30
C GLN A 323 18.80 8.73 5.59
N TYR A 324 19.27 8.45 4.38
CA TYR A 324 18.84 7.30 3.60
C TYR A 324 19.94 6.88 2.62
N THR A 325 19.94 5.62 2.21
CA THR A 325 20.78 5.05 1.16
C THR A 325 19.90 4.77 -0.05
N ARG A 326 20.43 4.63 -1.26
CA ARG A 326 19.63 4.13 -2.39
C ARG A 326 20.13 2.75 -2.81
N ARG A 327 19.25 1.91 -3.37
CA ARG A 327 19.64 0.60 -3.90
C ARG A 327 20.81 0.75 -4.88
N GLY A 328 21.89 0.02 -4.61
CA GLY A 328 23.12 0.04 -5.41
C GLY A 328 24.11 1.14 -5.01
N GLU A 329 23.76 2.03 -4.08
CA GLU A 329 24.69 3.02 -3.51
C GLU A 329 25.30 2.48 -2.21
N THR A 330 26.58 2.78 -2.00
CA THR A 330 27.33 2.39 -0.79
C THR A 330 27.40 3.51 0.24
N PHE A 331 26.96 4.72 -0.11
CA PHE A 331 27.00 5.90 0.75
C PHE A 331 25.60 6.33 1.19
N THR A 332 25.53 6.90 2.38
CA THR A 332 24.32 7.48 2.94
C THR A 332 24.18 8.92 2.47
N ARG A 333 22.98 9.26 2.00
CA ARG A 333 22.54 10.61 1.67
C ARG A 333 21.76 11.22 2.81
N THR A 334 21.77 12.53 2.87
CA THR A 334 20.99 13.35 3.78
C THR A 334 20.03 14.22 2.98
N LEU A 335 18.78 14.26 3.41
CA LEU A 335 17.77 15.18 2.91
C LEU A 335 17.29 16.06 4.07
N ILE A 336 17.24 17.37 3.87
CA ILE A 336 16.92 18.35 4.92
C ILE A 336 15.48 18.85 4.74
N ALA A 337 14.74 18.92 5.84
CA ALA A 337 13.37 19.42 5.90
C ALA A 337 13.33 20.83 6.51
N ARG A 338 12.94 21.83 5.73
CA ARG A 338 12.73 23.21 6.20
C ARG A 338 11.51 23.33 7.11
N LYS A 339 10.54 22.42 7.01
CA LYS A 339 9.35 22.39 7.86
C LYS A 339 9.30 21.08 8.64
N GLU A 340 8.85 20.00 8.02
CA GLU A 340 8.51 18.77 8.74
C GLU A 340 9.02 17.50 8.04
N VAL A 341 9.31 16.49 8.87
CA VAL A 341 9.50 15.10 8.46
C VAL A 341 8.27 14.32 8.89
N ILE A 342 7.59 13.67 7.95
CA ILE A 342 6.34 12.95 8.17
C ILE A 342 6.58 11.46 7.96
N LEU A 343 6.52 10.69 9.05
CA LEU A 343 6.72 9.24 9.01
C LEU A 343 5.44 8.53 8.56
N CYS A 344 5.51 7.88 7.41
CA CYS A 344 4.45 7.11 6.77
C CYS A 344 4.90 5.67 6.44
N ALA A 345 5.92 5.15 7.14
CA ALA A 345 6.48 3.81 6.94
C ALA A 345 5.55 2.69 7.47
N GLY A 346 4.39 3.05 8.03
CA GLY A 346 3.40 2.12 8.58
C GLY A 346 3.68 1.73 10.03
N ALA A 347 2.75 1.00 10.64
CA ALA A 347 2.71 0.74 12.07
C ALA A 347 3.90 -0.07 12.63
N ILE A 348 4.65 -0.78 11.78
CA ILE A 348 5.82 -1.56 12.19
C ILE A 348 7.10 -0.73 12.02
N GLN A 349 7.30 -0.16 10.84
CA GLN A 349 8.57 0.50 10.52
C GLN A 349 8.63 1.95 11.02
N SER A 350 7.51 2.66 11.18
CA SER A 350 7.55 4.02 11.75
C SER A 350 8.11 4.04 13.18
N PRO A 351 7.65 3.19 14.13
CA PRO A 351 8.28 3.13 15.45
C PRO A 351 9.71 2.57 15.39
N GLN A 352 10.02 1.62 14.49
CA GLN A 352 11.40 1.17 14.28
C GLN A 352 12.32 2.33 13.88
N LEU A 353 11.87 3.20 12.96
CA LEU A 353 12.62 4.38 12.54
C LEU A 353 12.80 5.38 13.68
N LEU A 354 11.78 5.58 14.51
CA LEU A 354 11.90 6.40 15.71
C LEU A 354 12.97 5.84 16.66
N LEU A 355 12.97 4.54 16.91
CA LEU A 355 13.99 3.88 17.74
C LEU A 355 15.40 4.06 17.15
N LEU A 356 15.58 3.83 15.85
CA LEU A 356 16.84 4.07 15.14
C LEU A 356 17.28 5.55 15.15
N SER A 357 16.35 6.46 15.43
CA SER A 357 16.60 7.90 15.56
C SER A 357 16.84 8.33 17.01
N GLY A 358 16.90 7.39 17.95
CA GLY A 358 17.06 7.67 19.38
C GLY A 358 15.77 8.17 20.06
N ILE A 359 14.61 7.95 19.45
CA ILE A 359 13.29 8.32 20.00
C ILE A 359 12.56 7.05 20.43
N GLY A 360 12.52 6.80 21.73
CA GLY A 360 11.82 5.65 22.32
C GLY A 360 12.23 5.40 23.77
N PRO A 361 11.85 4.25 24.34
CA PRO A 361 12.23 3.89 25.71
C PRO A 361 13.75 3.83 25.88
N ALA A 362 14.30 4.64 26.78
CA ALA A 362 15.74 4.78 26.95
C ALA A 362 16.46 3.45 27.24
N SER A 363 15.86 2.58 28.05
CA SER A 363 16.42 1.26 28.37
C SER A 363 16.56 0.37 27.14
N GLU A 364 15.62 0.46 26.19
CA GLU A 364 15.65 -0.34 24.97
C GLU A 364 16.69 0.20 24.00
N LEU A 365 16.77 1.53 23.84
CA LEU A 365 17.79 2.17 23.01
C LEU A 365 19.20 1.82 23.49
N LEU A 366 19.48 1.96 24.79
CA LEU A 366 20.79 1.62 25.36
C LEU A 366 21.16 0.14 25.19
N ARG A 367 20.16 -0.76 25.12
CA ARG A 367 20.37 -2.21 24.95
C ARG A 367 20.88 -2.56 23.55
N VAL A 368 20.48 -1.80 22.53
CA VAL A 368 20.78 -2.10 21.12
C VAL A 368 21.90 -1.25 20.53
N GLY A 369 22.42 -0.29 21.32
CA GLY A 369 23.47 0.66 20.91
C GLY A 369 22.92 1.89 20.21
#